data_AF-A0A3N9V385-F1
#
_entry.id   AF-A0A3N9V385-F1
#
_cell.length_a   1.000
_cell.length_b   1.000
_cell.length_c   1.000
_cell.angle_alpha   90.00
_cell.angle_beta   90.00
_cell.angle_gamma   90.00
#
_symmetry.space_group_name_H-M   'P 1'
#
loop_
_entity.id
_entity.type
_entity.pdbx_description
1 polymer ?
#
loop_
_entity_poly.entity_id
_entity_poly.type
_entity_poly.pdbx_seq_one_letter_code
_entity_poly.pdbx_strand_id
1 'polypeptide(L)'
;LFDYLPDDALLVVDESHVTIPQLGAMYRGDRSRKETLVDYGFRLPSALDNRPLKFEEVEARSPQRIYISATPGPYELKHSGAVIEQVVRPTGLVDPQVEIRPALSQVEDLLSEIRERVRRQERVLVTTLTKRMAEDLTEYLYEHDVAVRYLHSDVETVERVEIIRDLRLGTFDVLVGINLLREGLDLPEVSLVAILDADKEGFLRSTSSLIQTIGRAARNVHGKAILYADRITGSIERALEETDRRRAKQEDYNRRMGQVPRGIVKKVTDILELPIPGSMSPAQKKSRAKLAEKSADYGRITKPADVAKIIKQLEDRMYAAARDLEFEEAARLRDEIRALQDSVYIAPA
;
A
#
# COMPACT_ATOMS: atom_id res chain seq x y z
N LEU A 1 -4.25 27.04 0.28
CA LEU A 1 -3.08 26.77 1.14
C LEU A 1 -1.86 27.55 0.67
N PHE A 2 -1.46 27.46 -0.61
CA PHE A 2 -0.31 28.25 -1.10
C PHE A 2 -0.39 29.74 -0.78
N ASP A 3 -1.58 30.36 -0.90
CA ASP A 3 -1.76 31.79 -0.60
C ASP A 3 -1.68 32.13 0.91
N TYR A 4 -1.62 31.13 1.79
CA TYR A 4 -1.46 31.28 3.24
C TYR A 4 -0.01 31.02 3.69
N LEU A 5 0.84 30.53 2.79
CA LEU A 5 2.23 30.27 3.10
C LEU A 5 3.03 31.57 2.97
N PRO A 6 4.07 31.77 3.80
CA PRO A 6 5.05 32.83 3.58
C PRO A 6 5.71 32.72 2.20
N ASP A 7 6.15 33.86 1.65
CA ASP A 7 6.83 33.90 0.35
C ASP A 7 8.15 33.09 0.31
N ASP A 8 8.77 32.88 1.48
CA ASP A 8 10.02 32.12 1.66
C ASP A 8 9.79 30.65 2.07
N ALA A 9 8.55 30.16 1.98
CA ALA A 9 8.26 28.77 2.29
C ALA A 9 9.00 27.78 1.36
N LEU A 10 9.26 26.57 1.87
CA LEU A 10 9.84 25.48 1.09
C LEU A 10 8.77 24.41 0.81
N LEU A 11 8.60 24.05 -0.46
CA LEU A 11 7.72 22.96 -0.88
C LEU A 11 8.55 21.70 -1.14
N VAL A 12 8.26 20.64 -0.40
CA VAL A 12 8.80 19.30 -0.68
C VAL A 12 7.71 18.47 -1.35
N VAL A 13 8.00 17.95 -2.53
CA VAL A 13 7.09 17.09 -3.29
C VAL A 13 7.64 15.67 -3.22
N ASP A 14 7.06 14.87 -2.34
CA ASP A 14 7.37 13.44 -2.25
C ASP A 14 6.81 12.69 -3.45
N GLU A 15 7.46 11.59 -3.84
CA GLU A 15 7.13 10.76 -5.00
C GLU A 15 6.73 11.59 -6.23
N SER A 16 7.55 12.60 -6.55
CA SER A 16 7.20 13.69 -7.48
C SER A 16 6.71 13.22 -8.84
N HIS A 17 7.22 12.09 -9.31
CA HIS A 17 6.89 11.48 -10.59
C HIS A 17 5.42 10.99 -10.67
N VAL A 18 4.76 10.79 -9.52
CA VAL A 18 3.31 10.56 -9.42
C VAL A 18 2.58 11.85 -9.07
N THR A 19 3.07 12.60 -8.08
CA THR A 19 2.38 13.77 -7.53
C THR A 19 2.24 14.90 -8.56
N ILE A 20 3.25 15.13 -9.40
CA ILE A 20 3.21 16.18 -10.43
C ILE A 20 2.13 15.89 -11.50
N PRO A 21 2.09 14.70 -12.14
CA PRO A 21 0.98 14.33 -12.99
C PRO A 21 -0.40 14.40 -12.30
N GLN A 22 -0.47 13.98 -11.03
CA GLN A 22 -1.71 14.01 -10.26
C GLN A 22 -2.23 15.46 -10.10
N LEU A 23 -1.37 16.40 -9.71
CA LEU A 23 -1.73 17.82 -9.60
C LEU A 23 -2.26 18.38 -10.92
N GLY A 24 -1.63 18.02 -12.05
CA GLY A 24 -2.11 18.42 -13.38
C GLY A 24 -3.46 17.81 -13.78
N ALA A 25 -3.78 16.62 -13.27
CA ALA A 25 -5.04 15.92 -13.56
C ALA A 25 -6.23 16.43 -12.73
N MET A 26 -6.01 16.98 -11.53
CA MET A 26 -7.08 17.39 -10.60
C MET A 26 -8.06 18.38 -11.21
N TYR A 27 -7.57 19.45 -11.84
CA TYR A 27 -8.43 20.43 -12.51
C TYR A 27 -9.26 19.80 -13.63
N ARG A 28 -8.63 18.98 -14.49
CA ARG A 28 -9.31 18.38 -15.65
C ARG A 28 -10.43 17.42 -15.22
N GLY A 29 -10.16 16.61 -14.19
CA GLY A 29 -11.15 15.70 -13.63
C GLY A 29 -12.34 16.42 -13.00
N ASP A 30 -12.08 17.45 -12.18
CA ASP A 30 -13.15 18.24 -11.56
C ASP A 30 -13.99 18.99 -12.59
N ARG A 31 -13.32 19.60 -13.58
CA ARG A 31 -13.95 20.35 -14.67
C ARG A 31 -14.90 19.46 -15.48
N SER A 32 -14.42 18.32 -15.97
CA SER A 32 -15.23 17.40 -16.78
C SER A 32 -16.49 16.92 -16.04
N ARG A 33 -16.34 16.53 -14.75
CA ARG A 33 -17.48 16.12 -13.93
C ARG A 33 -18.50 17.24 -13.75
N LYS A 34 -18.06 18.47 -13.52
CA LYS A 34 -18.96 19.60 -13.26
C LYS A 34 -19.60 20.16 -14.51
N GLU A 35 -18.91 20.15 -15.65
CA GLU A 35 -19.49 20.54 -16.94
C GLU A 35 -20.73 19.70 -17.23
N THR A 36 -20.64 18.38 -17.06
CA THR A 36 -21.81 17.48 -17.16
C THR A 36 -22.95 17.89 -16.23
N LEU A 37 -22.66 18.23 -14.97
CA LEU A 37 -23.71 18.67 -14.02
C LEU A 37 -24.34 20.01 -14.41
N VAL A 38 -23.58 20.92 -15.00
CA VAL A 38 -24.07 22.21 -15.49
C VAL A 38 -24.91 22.03 -16.74
N ASP A 39 -24.45 21.21 -17.69
CA ASP A 39 -25.14 20.94 -18.96
C ASP A 39 -26.51 20.29 -18.75
N TYR A 40 -26.63 19.39 -17.77
CA TYR A 40 -27.91 18.78 -17.37
C TYR A 40 -28.72 19.62 -16.37
N GLY A 41 -28.30 20.84 -16.04
CA GLY A 41 -29.05 21.77 -15.19
C GLY A 41 -29.07 21.44 -13.70
N PHE A 42 -28.21 20.52 -13.22
CA PHE A 42 -28.08 20.21 -11.79
C PHE A 42 -27.30 21.27 -11.02
N ARG A 43 -26.48 22.08 -11.70
CA ARG A 43 -25.66 23.15 -11.10
C ARG A 43 -25.65 24.40 -11.98
N LEU A 44 -25.51 25.57 -11.34
CA LEU A 44 -25.27 26.82 -12.05
C LEU A 44 -23.84 26.87 -12.64
N PRO A 45 -23.59 27.64 -13.71
CA PRO A 45 -22.26 27.79 -14.30
C PRO A 45 -21.17 28.23 -13.31
N SER A 46 -21.52 29.03 -12.29
CA SER A 46 -20.58 29.47 -11.25
C SER A 46 -20.00 28.33 -10.40
N ALA A 47 -20.61 27.13 -10.41
CA ALA A 47 -20.06 25.97 -9.73
C ALA A 47 -18.70 25.53 -10.30
N LEU A 48 -18.41 25.91 -11.55
CA LEU A 48 -17.13 25.65 -12.22
C LEU A 48 -15.97 26.45 -11.61
N ASP A 49 -16.26 27.56 -10.93
CA ASP A 49 -15.24 28.40 -10.29
C ASP A 49 -14.78 27.83 -8.93
N ASN A 50 -15.59 26.96 -8.31
CA ASN A 50 -15.23 26.27 -7.06
C ASN A 50 -14.31 25.07 -7.32
N ARG A 51 -13.12 25.28 -7.85
CA ARG A 51 -12.26 24.23 -8.43
C ARG A 51 -10.89 24.15 -7.74
N PRO A 52 -10.15 23.03 -7.92
CA PRO A 52 -8.71 23.04 -7.66
C PRO A 52 -7.98 23.98 -8.64
N LEU A 53 -6.72 24.30 -8.29
CA LEU A 53 -5.82 25.05 -9.16
C LEU A 53 -5.51 24.27 -10.43
N LYS A 54 -5.34 25.00 -11.53
CA LYS A 54 -4.71 24.48 -12.75
C LYS A 54 -3.22 24.25 -12.50
N PHE A 55 -2.57 23.46 -13.35
CA PHE A 55 -1.15 23.17 -13.15
C PHE A 55 -0.28 24.42 -13.22
N GLU A 56 -0.55 25.31 -14.17
CA GLU A 56 0.17 26.57 -14.36
C GLU A 56 -0.03 27.51 -13.15
N GLU A 57 -1.22 27.44 -12.54
CA GLU A 57 -1.57 28.17 -11.31
C GLU A 57 -0.86 27.61 -10.08
N VAL A 58 -0.61 26.30 -10.04
CA VAL A 58 0.23 25.65 -9.03
C VAL A 58 1.67 26.06 -9.22
N GLU A 59 2.20 26.00 -10.44
CA GLU A 59 3.58 26.37 -10.75
C GLU A 59 3.91 27.82 -10.38
N ALA A 60 3.00 28.75 -10.67
CA ALA A 60 3.18 30.17 -10.39
C ALA A 60 3.14 30.49 -8.88
N ARG A 61 2.35 29.74 -8.11
CA ARG A 61 2.20 29.94 -6.65
C ARG A 61 3.15 29.09 -5.82
N SER A 62 3.75 28.06 -6.41
CA SER A 62 4.63 27.17 -5.67
C SER A 62 5.97 27.87 -5.39
N PRO A 63 6.43 27.92 -4.13
CA PRO A 63 7.66 28.59 -3.77
C PRO A 63 8.89 27.76 -4.19
N GLN A 64 10.02 27.93 -3.52
CA GLN A 64 11.18 27.05 -3.74
C GLN A 64 10.78 25.59 -3.51
N ARG A 65 11.23 24.70 -4.39
CA ARG A 65 10.76 23.32 -4.49
C ARG A 65 11.89 22.30 -4.42
N ILE A 66 11.66 21.21 -3.72
CA ILE A 66 12.49 19.99 -3.76
C ILE A 66 11.60 18.85 -4.24
N TYR A 67 11.98 18.23 -5.35
CA TYR A 67 11.36 17.02 -5.87
C TYR A 67 12.09 15.80 -5.31
N ILE A 68 11.36 14.94 -4.60
CA ILE A 68 11.88 13.69 -4.06
C ILE A 68 11.29 12.55 -4.89
N SER A 69 12.14 11.80 -5.59
CA SER A 69 11.73 10.65 -6.37
C SER A 69 12.94 9.77 -6.70
N ALA A 70 12.75 8.45 -6.64
CA ALA A 70 13.74 7.49 -7.16
C ALA A 70 13.78 7.47 -8.71
N THR A 71 12.72 7.96 -9.35
CA THR A 71 12.52 7.97 -10.80
C THR A 71 11.90 9.30 -11.23
N PRO A 72 12.63 10.43 -11.16
CA PRO A 72 12.08 11.75 -11.48
C PRO A 72 11.50 11.79 -12.90
N GLY A 73 10.34 12.41 -13.05
CA GLY A 73 9.67 12.54 -14.34
C GLY A 73 10.30 13.61 -15.26
N PRO A 74 9.80 13.73 -16.50
CA PRO A 74 10.31 14.71 -17.46
C PRO A 74 10.18 16.16 -17.00
N TYR A 75 9.13 16.46 -16.23
CA TYR A 75 8.88 17.81 -15.73
C TYR A 75 9.97 18.19 -14.71
N GLU A 76 10.26 17.31 -13.76
CA GLU A 76 11.26 17.55 -12.72
C GLU A 76 12.65 17.68 -13.32
N LEU A 77 13.01 16.81 -14.26
CA LEU A 77 14.30 16.85 -14.96
C LEU A 77 14.50 18.16 -15.74
N LYS A 78 13.44 18.72 -16.32
CA LYS A 78 13.49 19.97 -17.09
C LYS A 78 13.57 21.22 -16.20
N HIS A 79 12.92 21.20 -15.03
CA HIS A 79 12.76 22.38 -14.17
C HIS A 79 13.69 22.39 -12.94
N SER A 80 14.52 21.36 -12.76
CA SER A 80 15.49 21.30 -11.68
C SER A 80 16.83 21.91 -12.10
N GLY A 81 17.38 22.81 -11.29
CA GLY A 81 18.72 23.38 -11.52
C GLY A 81 19.86 22.43 -11.14
N ALA A 82 19.60 21.48 -10.24
CA ALA A 82 20.56 20.45 -9.84
C ALA A 82 19.83 19.15 -9.49
N VAL A 83 20.46 18.02 -9.77
CA VAL A 83 20.01 16.69 -9.34
C VAL A 83 20.94 16.23 -8.23
N ILE A 84 20.41 16.10 -7.02
CA ILE A 84 21.16 15.58 -5.86
C ILE A 84 20.87 14.10 -5.74
N GLU A 85 21.90 13.29 -5.97
CA GLU A 85 21.79 11.84 -5.95
C GLU A 85 22.07 11.27 -4.56
N GLN A 86 21.13 10.49 -4.03
CA GLN A 86 21.28 9.74 -2.77
C GLN A 86 20.96 8.26 -3.00
N VAL A 87 22.00 7.47 -3.28
CA VAL A 87 21.86 6.03 -3.60
C VAL A 87 22.33 5.09 -2.50
N VAL A 88 23.20 5.55 -1.60
CA VAL A 88 23.77 4.72 -0.53
C VAL A 88 22.75 4.58 0.61
N ARG A 89 22.46 3.34 1.01
CA ARG A 89 21.57 3.04 2.14
C ARG A 89 22.37 2.98 3.44
N PRO A 90 21.86 3.50 4.57
CA PRO A 90 22.55 3.44 5.86
C PRO A 90 22.90 2.01 6.33
N THR A 91 22.14 1.01 5.90
CA THR A 91 22.34 -0.41 6.26
C THR A 91 23.32 -1.15 5.35
N GLY A 92 23.87 -0.48 4.33
CA GLY A 92 24.68 -1.10 3.30
C GLY A 92 23.90 -1.98 2.32
N LEU A 93 22.56 -2.02 2.39
CA LEU A 93 21.76 -2.74 1.41
C LEU A 93 21.95 -2.16 0.01
N VAL A 94 22.10 -3.05 -0.97
CA VAL A 94 22.34 -2.71 -2.37
C VAL A 94 21.09 -2.96 -3.20
N ASP A 95 21.02 -2.33 -4.37
CA ASP A 95 19.99 -2.62 -5.38
C ASP A 95 20.09 -4.10 -5.79
N PRO A 96 18.95 -4.80 -5.99
CA PRO A 96 18.93 -6.25 -6.19
C PRO A 96 19.58 -6.64 -7.51
N GLN A 97 20.02 -7.90 -7.60
CA GLN A 97 20.44 -8.45 -8.88
C GLN A 97 19.22 -8.64 -9.79
N VAL A 98 19.35 -8.33 -11.07
CA VAL A 98 18.28 -8.47 -12.05
C VAL A 98 18.65 -9.55 -13.07
N GLU A 99 17.77 -10.52 -13.28
CA GLU A 99 17.91 -11.55 -14.31
C GLU A 99 16.78 -11.43 -15.34
N ILE A 100 17.11 -11.60 -16.61
CA ILE A 100 16.13 -11.73 -17.68
C ILE A 100 15.99 -13.21 -18.04
N ARG A 101 14.75 -13.71 -18.10
CA ARG A 101 14.44 -15.10 -18.48
C ARG A 101 13.36 -15.12 -19.58
N PRO A 102 13.31 -16.17 -20.43
CA PRO A 102 12.29 -16.29 -21.48
C PRO A 102 10.87 -16.30 -20.93
N ALA A 103 9.92 -15.69 -21.64
CA ALA A 103 8.54 -15.60 -21.18
C ALA A 103 7.75 -16.90 -21.38
N LEU A 104 8.16 -17.76 -22.33
CA LEU A 104 7.45 -19.00 -22.66
C LEU A 104 7.25 -19.95 -21.46
N SER A 105 8.26 -20.10 -20.61
CA SER A 105 8.23 -20.99 -19.44
C SER A 105 8.11 -20.21 -18.11
N GLN A 106 7.60 -18.97 -18.16
CA GLN A 106 7.65 -18.06 -17.02
C GLN A 106 6.94 -18.59 -15.77
N VAL A 107 5.81 -19.29 -15.93
CA VAL A 107 5.00 -19.80 -14.81
C VAL A 107 5.70 -20.97 -14.10
N GLU A 108 6.23 -21.93 -14.86
CA GLU A 108 6.93 -23.10 -14.31
C GLU A 108 8.24 -22.70 -13.62
N ASP A 109 9.02 -21.82 -14.25
CA ASP A 109 10.25 -21.28 -13.69
C ASP A 109 9.97 -20.47 -12.40
N LEU A 110 8.93 -19.63 -12.43
CA LEU A 110 8.49 -18.87 -11.26
C LEU A 110 8.08 -19.79 -10.09
N LEU A 111 7.36 -20.87 -10.37
CA LEU A 111 6.97 -21.84 -9.33
C LEU A 111 8.19 -22.48 -8.66
N SER A 112 9.23 -22.80 -9.43
CA SER A 112 10.50 -23.30 -8.90
C SER A 112 11.17 -22.27 -7.98
N GLU A 113 11.30 -21.03 -8.45
CA GLU A 113 11.89 -19.93 -7.67
C GLU A 113 11.10 -19.63 -6.39
N ILE A 114 9.76 -19.64 -6.46
CA ILE A 114 8.89 -19.51 -5.29
C ILE A 114 9.20 -20.60 -4.26
N ARG A 115 9.26 -21.87 -4.67
CA ARG A 115 9.56 -22.99 -3.77
C ARG A 115 10.93 -22.87 -3.11
N GLU A 116 11.91 -22.29 -3.79
CA GLU A 116 13.20 -21.97 -3.18
C GLU A 116 13.10 -20.89 -2.09
N ARG A 117 12.33 -19.83 -2.33
CA ARG A 117 12.14 -18.74 -1.35
C ARG A 117 11.33 -19.18 -0.14
N VAL A 118 10.29 -19.98 -0.34
CA VAL A 118 9.50 -20.59 0.74
C VAL A 118 10.38 -21.44 1.65
N ARG A 119 11.30 -22.25 1.09
CA ARG A 119 12.28 -23.04 1.88
C ARG A 119 13.22 -22.17 2.73
N ARG A 120 13.46 -20.92 2.32
CA ARG A 120 14.26 -19.92 3.06
C ARG A 120 13.42 -19.04 3.98
N GLN A 121 12.11 -19.28 4.06
CA GLN A 121 11.15 -18.44 4.78
C GLN A 121 11.11 -16.98 4.30
N GLU A 122 11.39 -16.78 3.01
CA GLU A 122 11.34 -15.48 2.35
C GLU A 122 10.06 -15.32 1.52
N ARG A 123 9.70 -14.07 1.19
CA ARG A 123 8.48 -13.73 0.45
C ARG A 123 8.74 -13.36 -1.00
N VAL A 124 7.73 -13.56 -1.83
CA VAL A 124 7.77 -13.27 -3.27
C VAL A 124 6.67 -12.28 -3.65
N LEU A 125 7.05 -11.27 -4.44
CA LEU A 125 6.10 -10.40 -5.12
C LEU A 125 6.08 -10.73 -6.60
N VAL A 126 4.88 -10.86 -7.17
CA VAL A 126 4.71 -11.11 -8.61
C VAL A 126 3.85 -10.02 -9.22
N THR A 127 4.33 -9.40 -10.29
CA THR A 127 3.56 -8.42 -11.05
C THR A 127 3.15 -8.97 -12.41
N THR A 128 1.85 -9.01 -12.68
CA THR A 128 1.27 -9.34 -14.00
C THR A 128 0.82 -8.07 -14.74
N LEU A 129 0.23 -8.21 -15.93
CA LEU A 129 -0.31 -7.08 -16.71
C LEU A 129 -1.82 -6.89 -16.56
N THR A 130 -2.57 -7.98 -16.32
CA THR A 130 -4.04 -7.95 -16.33
C THR A 130 -4.62 -8.62 -15.09
N LYS A 131 -5.85 -8.23 -14.72
CA LYS A 131 -6.59 -8.84 -13.59
C LYS A 131 -6.76 -10.34 -13.79
N ARG A 132 -7.19 -10.73 -15.00
CA ARG A 132 -7.36 -12.13 -15.38
C ARG A 132 -6.08 -12.93 -15.21
N MET A 133 -4.94 -12.46 -15.71
CA MET A 133 -3.67 -13.18 -15.53
C MET A 133 -3.25 -13.29 -14.07
N ALA A 134 -3.55 -12.28 -13.25
CA ALA A 134 -3.27 -12.35 -11.81
C ALA A 134 -4.17 -13.40 -11.12
N GLU A 135 -5.44 -13.46 -11.49
CA GLU A 135 -6.41 -14.46 -11.00
C GLU A 135 -6.00 -15.87 -11.43
N ASP A 136 -5.78 -16.09 -12.73
CA ASP A 136 -5.37 -17.38 -13.30
C ASP A 136 -4.04 -17.87 -12.66
N LEU A 137 -3.06 -16.98 -12.47
CA LEU A 137 -1.80 -17.31 -11.82
C LEU A 137 -1.98 -17.66 -10.34
N THR A 138 -2.85 -16.93 -9.63
CA THR A 138 -3.11 -17.19 -8.22
C THR A 138 -3.78 -18.54 -8.04
N GLU A 139 -4.75 -18.88 -8.89
CA GLU A 139 -5.40 -20.19 -8.91
C GLU A 139 -4.39 -21.31 -9.20
N TYR A 140 -3.59 -21.16 -10.25
CA TYR A 140 -2.54 -22.12 -10.59
C TYR A 140 -1.54 -22.36 -9.43
N LEU A 141 -1.05 -21.29 -8.81
CA LEU A 141 -0.12 -21.40 -7.67
C LEU A 141 -0.79 -22.10 -6.48
N TYR A 142 -2.06 -21.79 -6.21
CA TYR A 142 -2.82 -22.43 -5.13
C TYR A 142 -3.03 -23.94 -5.38
N GLU A 143 -3.36 -24.35 -6.61
CA GLU A 143 -3.48 -25.76 -7.02
C GLU A 143 -2.16 -26.52 -6.90
N HIS A 144 -1.02 -25.81 -6.94
CA HIS A 144 0.32 -26.36 -6.78
C HIS A 144 0.90 -26.21 -5.36
N ASP A 145 0.02 -26.10 -4.36
CA ASP A 145 0.33 -26.03 -2.92
C ASP A 145 1.16 -24.80 -2.49
N VAL A 146 1.04 -23.69 -3.21
CA VAL A 146 1.67 -22.42 -2.82
C VAL A 146 0.67 -21.57 -2.03
N ALA A 147 1.08 -21.11 -0.84
CA ALA A 147 0.31 -20.13 -0.09
C ALA A 147 0.41 -18.75 -0.77
N VAL A 148 -0.63 -18.40 -1.52
CA VAL A 148 -0.67 -17.21 -2.38
C VAL A 148 -1.91 -16.34 -2.11
N ARG A 149 -1.77 -15.03 -2.28
CA ARG A 149 -2.89 -14.08 -2.30
C ARG A 149 -2.77 -13.12 -3.50
N TYR A 150 -3.91 -12.67 -3.99
CA TYR A 150 -4.02 -11.66 -5.03
C TYR A 150 -4.38 -10.30 -4.44
N LEU A 151 -3.67 -9.25 -4.87
CA LEU A 151 -3.98 -7.85 -4.54
C LEU A 151 -4.44 -7.09 -5.79
N HIS A 152 -5.74 -6.74 -5.86
CA HIS A 152 -6.31 -5.95 -6.94
C HIS A 152 -6.57 -4.48 -6.55
N SER A 153 -6.97 -3.69 -7.55
CA SER A 153 -7.23 -2.25 -7.41
C SER A 153 -8.44 -1.91 -6.53
N ASP A 154 -9.37 -2.85 -6.40
CA ASP A 154 -10.69 -2.61 -5.78
C ASP A 154 -10.71 -3.09 -4.32
N VAL A 155 -9.59 -3.65 -3.83
CA VAL A 155 -9.38 -3.99 -2.42
C VAL A 155 -9.35 -2.70 -1.59
N GLU A 156 -10.18 -2.65 -0.56
CA GLU A 156 -10.25 -1.52 0.35
C GLU A 156 -8.92 -1.31 1.08
N THR A 157 -8.66 -0.08 1.52
CA THR A 157 -7.38 0.27 2.20
C THR A 157 -7.12 -0.59 3.43
N VAL A 158 -8.17 -0.90 4.21
CA VAL A 158 -8.06 -1.74 5.41
C VAL A 158 -7.68 -3.17 5.06
N GLU A 159 -8.37 -3.77 4.09
CA GLU A 159 -8.09 -5.13 3.63
C GLU A 159 -6.69 -5.24 3.02
N ARG A 160 -6.26 -4.24 2.24
CA ARG A 160 -4.89 -4.16 1.72
C ARG A 160 -3.87 -4.19 2.85
N VAL A 161 -4.10 -3.43 3.92
CA VAL A 161 -3.22 -3.41 5.10
C VAL A 161 -3.16 -4.78 5.78
N GLU A 162 -4.29 -5.47 5.90
CA GLU A 162 -4.35 -6.83 6.46
C GLU A 162 -3.59 -7.85 5.59
N ILE A 163 -3.78 -7.83 4.27
CA ILE A 163 -3.06 -8.71 3.33
C ILE A 163 -1.54 -8.51 3.44
N ILE A 164 -1.08 -7.26 3.46
CA ILE A 164 0.34 -6.94 3.58
C ILE A 164 0.91 -7.40 4.93
N ARG A 165 0.15 -7.22 6.02
CA ARG A 165 0.53 -7.72 7.33
C ARG A 165 0.64 -9.25 7.34
N ASP A 166 -0.31 -9.94 6.74
CA ASP A 166 -0.33 -11.41 6.69
C ASP A 166 0.82 -11.98 5.85
N LEU A 167 1.22 -11.30 4.78
CA LEU A 167 2.45 -11.62 4.04
C LEU A 167 3.68 -11.55 4.95
N ARG A 168 3.81 -10.47 5.74
CA ARG A 168 4.93 -10.30 6.68
C ARG A 168 4.93 -11.34 7.79
N LEU A 169 3.75 -11.70 8.30
CA LEU A 169 3.60 -12.76 9.31
C LEU A 169 3.90 -14.16 8.76
N GLY A 170 3.93 -14.33 7.43
CA GLY A 170 4.08 -15.63 6.79
C GLY A 170 2.82 -16.47 6.83
N THR A 171 1.65 -15.83 6.93
CA THR A 171 0.36 -16.51 6.70
C THR A 171 0.29 -17.03 5.26
N PHE A 172 0.95 -16.33 4.35
CA PHE A 172 1.17 -16.76 2.97
C PHE A 172 2.54 -16.23 2.48
N ASP A 173 3.04 -16.80 1.38
CA ASP A 173 4.41 -16.56 0.91
C ASP A 173 4.49 -15.69 -0.35
N VAL A 174 3.43 -15.70 -1.15
CA VAL A 174 3.43 -15.05 -2.48
C VAL A 174 2.29 -14.05 -2.60
N LEU A 175 2.62 -12.83 -3.02
CA LEU A 175 1.63 -11.81 -3.36
C LEU A 175 1.66 -11.53 -4.86
N VAL A 176 0.56 -11.82 -5.54
CA VAL A 176 0.36 -11.51 -6.96
C VAL A 176 -0.40 -10.19 -7.07
N GLY A 177 -0.02 -9.32 -8.01
CA GLY A 177 -0.79 -8.13 -8.32
C GLY A 177 -0.42 -7.54 -9.67
N ILE A 178 -1.12 -6.49 -10.07
CA ILE A 178 -0.84 -5.80 -11.34
C ILE A 178 0.10 -4.62 -11.09
N ASN A 179 -0.31 -3.78 -10.15
CA ASN A 179 0.43 -2.60 -9.74
C ASN A 179 0.65 -2.65 -8.23
N LEU A 180 1.70 -3.35 -7.83
CA LEU A 180 2.20 -3.39 -6.46
C LEU A 180 3.01 -2.13 -6.11
N LEU A 181 3.07 -1.13 -7.01
CA LEU A 181 3.89 0.07 -6.86
C LEU A 181 3.32 1.12 -5.91
N ARG A 182 2.10 0.94 -5.37
CA ARG A 182 1.55 1.96 -4.45
C ARG A 182 2.48 2.15 -3.25
N GLU A 183 2.77 3.42 -3.00
CA GLU A 183 3.64 3.94 -1.95
C GLU A 183 3.34 3.24 -0.62
N GLY A 184 4.39 2.82 0.10
CA GLY A 184 4.26 2.25 1.45
C GLY A 184 4.45 0.73 1.61
N LEU A 185 4.69 -0.05 0.56
CA LEU A 185 5.12 -1.45 0.73
C LEU A 185 6.61 -1.54 1.09
N ASP A 186 6.89 -1.42 2.39
CA ASP A 186 8.20 -1.68 2.98
C ASP A 186 8.23 -3.10 3.55
N LEU A 187 8.76 -4.04 2.76
CA LEU A 187 8.72 -5.48 3.03
C LEU A 187 10.14 -6.07 3.03
N PRO A 188 10.88 -5.99 4.15
CA PRO A 188 12.21 -6.58 4.26
C PRO A 188 12.22 -8.11 4.10
N GLU A 189 11.06 -8.76 4.29
CA GLU A 189 10.90 -10.21 4.11
C GLU A 189 10.87 -10.63 2.63
N VAL A 190 10.67 -9.69 1.69
CA VAL A 190 10.63 -9.98 0.24
C VAL A 190 12.05 -10.07 -0.31
N SER A 191 12.44 -11.26 -0.78
CA SER A 191 13.74 -11.48 -1.43
C SER A 191 13.63 -11.65 -2.94
N LEU A 192 12.43 -11.92 -3.48
CA LEU A 192 12.21 -12.07 -4.91
C LEU A 192 11.07 -11.19 -5.41
N VAL A 193 11.34 -10.46 -6.49
CA VAL A 193 10.33 -9.77 -7.29
C VAL A 193 10.32 -10.36 -8.69
N ALA A 194 9.20 -10.91 -9.13
CA ALA A 194 9.01 -11.46 -10.47
C ALA A 194 8.11 -10.53 -11.29
N ILE A 195 8.59 -10.12 -12.47
CA ILE A 195 7.86 -9.27 -13.41
C ILE A 195 7.53 -10.10 -14.63
N LEU A 196 6.27 -10.54 -14.73
CA LEU A 196 5.77 -11.29 -15.87
C LEU A 196 5.51 -10.35 -17.05
N ASP A 197 5.75 -10.86 -18.26
CA ASP A 197 5.59 -10.13 -19.53
C ASP A 197 6.30 -8.76 -19.49
N ALA A 198 7.56 -8.75 -19.04
CA ALA A 198 8.33 -7.54 -18.85
C ALA A 198 8.61 -6.78 -20.16
N ASP A 199 8.54 -7.47 -21.31
CA ASP A 199 8.74 -6.90 -22.64
C ASP A 199 7.51 -6.22 -23.24
N LYS A 200 6.35 -6.28 -22.57
CA LYS A 200 5.13 -5.60 -23.04
C LYS A 200 5.15 -4.15 -22.57
N GLU A 201 5.66 -3.29 -23.43
CA GLU A 201 5.74 -1.85 -23.14
C GLU A 201 4.36 -1.24 -22.84
N GLY A 202 4.37 -0.23 -21.97
CA GLY A 202 3.18 0.42 -21.48
C GLY A 202 3.45 1.03 -20.10
N PHE A 203 2.41 1.58 -19.47
CA PHE A 203 2.55 2.24 -18.17
C PHE A 203 3.21 1.34 -17.10
N LEU A 204 2.78 0.07 -17.00
CA LEU A 204 3.26 -0.88 -16.00
C LEU A 204 4.67 -1.43 -16.27
N ARG A 205 5.22 -1.22 -17.47
CA ARG A 205 6.55 -1.70 -17.90
C ARG A 205 7.41 -0.57 -18.47
N SER A 206 7.09 0.66 -18.11
CA SER A 206 7.96 1.82 -18.37
C SER A 206 9.23 1.71 -17.53
N THR A 207 10.29 2.42 -17.94
CA THR A 207 11.55 2.47 -17.19
C THR A 207 11.34 2.80 -15.71
N SER A 208 10.50 3.79 -15.39
CA SER A 208 10.19 4.16 -14.01
C SER A 208 9.48 3.03 -13.25
N SER A 209 8.44 2.43 -13.84
CA SER A 209 7.70 1.34 -13.22
C SER A 209 8.56 0.09 -12.97
N LEU A 210 9.47 -0.23 -13.89
CA LEU A 210 10.42 -1.32 -13.73
C LEU A 210 11.38 -1.05 -12.57
N ILE A 211 12.03 0.13 -12.55
CA ILE A 211 12.95 0.52 -11.46
C ILE A 211 12.27 0.45 -10.10
N GLN A 212 11.04 0.96 -9.98
CA GLN A 212 10.29 0.91 -8.72
C GLN A 212 9.91 -0.51 -8.31
N THR A 213 9.50 -1.35 -9.26
CA THR A 213 9.13 -2.74 -9.01
C THR A 213 10.36 -3.52 -8.53
N ILE A 214 11.49 -3.38 -9.25
CA ILE A 214 12.79 -3.95 -8.87
C ILE A 214 13.18 -3.48 -7.47
N GLY A 215 13.02 -2.19 -7.17
CA GLY A 215 13.32 -1.60 -5.87
C GLY A 215 12.61 -2.24 -4.67
N ARG A 216 11.52 -2.99 -4.88
CA ARG A 216 10.83 -3.73 -3.81
C ARG A 216 11.68 -4.86 -3.22
N ALA A 217 12.61 -5.43 -3.99
CA ALA A 217 13.56 -6.42 -3.49
C ALA A 217 14.79 -5.80 -2.80
N ALA A 218 15.01 -4.48 -2.89
CA ALA A 218 16.19 -3.80 -2.36
C ALA A 218 16.23 -3.69 -0.82
N ARG A 219 15.16 -4.13 -0.13
CA ARG A 219 15.06 -4.15 1.33
C ARG A 219 15.64 -5.44 1.96
N ASN A 220 16.01 -6.42 1.13
CA ASN A 220 16.50 -7.73 1.57
C ASN A 220 17.94 -7.97 1.07
N VAL A 221 18.78 -8.60 1.89
CA VAL A 221 20.18 -8.91 1.55
C VAL A 221 20.28 -9.89 0.37
N HIS A 222 19.30 -10.78 0.23
CA HIS A 222 19.16 -11.75 -0.86
C HIS A 222 18.22 -11.24 -1.97
N GLY A 223 17.96 -9.92 -2.01
CA GLY A 223 17.09 -9.28 -2.98
C GLY A 223 17.49 -9.58 -4.43
N LYS A 224 16.53 -10.14 -5.18
CA LYS A 224 16.65 -10.47 -6.59
C LYS A 224 15.37 -10.08 -7.34
N ALA A 225 15.52 -9.64 -8.58
CA ALA A 225 14.42 -9.42 -9.51
C ALA A 225 14.57 -10.32 -10.74
N ILE A 226 13.47 -10.94 -11.18
CA ILE A 226 13.41 -11.70 -12.44
C ILE A 226 12.42 -11.00 -13.37
N LEU A 227 12.88 -10.66 -14.57
CA LEU A 227 12.07 -10.09 -15.65
C LEU A 227 11.87 -11.19 -16.70
N TYR A 228 10.63 -11.64 -16.84
CA TYR A 228 10.27 -12.61 -17.88
C TYR A 228 9.96 -11.86 -19.18
N ALA A 229 10.85 -11.98 -20.16
CA ALA A 229 10.81 -11.23 -21.41
C ALA A 229 11.49 -12.03 -22.53
N ASP A 230 10.88 -12.03 -23.72
CA ASP A 230 11.49 -12.62 -24.91
C ASP A 230 12.41 -11.63 -25.64
N ARG A 231 12.23 -10.33 -25.38
CA ARG A 231 13.03 -9.25 -25.97
C ARG A 231 13.39 -8.21 -24.91
N ILE A 232 14.62 -7.70 -24.99
CA ILE A 232 15.05 -6.56 -24.18
C ILE A 232 14.50 -5.29 -24.86
N THR A 233 13.51 -4.66 -24.25
CA THR A 233 12.98 -3.36 -24.71
C THR A 233 13.89 -2.23 -24.23
N GLY A 234 13.79 -1.06 -24.86
CA GLY A 234 14.53 0.12 -24.38
C GLY A 234 14.15 0.51 -22.94
N SER A 235 12.94 0.19 -22.51
CA SER A 235 12.49 0.40 -21.13
C SER A 235 13.23 -0.51 -20.14
N ILE A 236 13.42 -1.79 -20.49
CA ILE A 236 14.19 -2.77 -19.72
C ILE A 236 15.67 -2.37 -19.69
N GLU A 237 16.26 -2.05 -20.84
CA GLU A 237 17.67 -1.67 -20.96
C GLU A 237 18.03 -0.51 -20.01
N ARG A 238 17.28 0.60 -20.08
CA ARG A 238 17.49 1.75 -19.18
C ARG A 238 17.28 1.40 -17.71
N ALA A 239 16.34 0.51 -17.39
CA ALA A 239 16.09 0.09 -16.02
C ALA A 239 17.24 -0.75 -15.47
N LEU A 240 17.81 -1.64 -16.28
CA LEU A 240 19.00 -2.43 -15.94
C LEU A 240 20.22 -1.54 -15.73
N GLU A 241 20.52 -0.67 -16.70
CA GLU A 241 21.65 0.27 -16.62
C GLU A 241 21.61 1.10 -15.33
N GLU A 242 20.44 1.62 -14.98
CA GLU A 242 20.29 2.44 -13.77
C GLU A 242 20.41 1.59 -12.49
N THR A 243 19.85 0.38 -12.47
CA THR A 243 19.95 -0.53 -11.32
C THR A 243 21.41 -0.96 -11.09
N ASP A 244 22.12 -1.34 -12.15
CA ASP A 244 23.51 -1.76 -12.09
C ASP A 244 24.44 -0.60 -11.71
N ARG A 245 24.20 0.60 -12.24
CA ARG A 245 24.94 1.81 -11.87
C ARG A 245 24.79 2.13 -10.39
N ARG A 246 23.58 2.07 -9.84
CA ARG A 246 23.32 2.27 -8.40
C ARG A 246 23.99 1.20 -7.56
N ARG A 247 23.82 -0.07 -7.94
CA ARG A 247 24.42 -1.21 -7.26
C ARG A 247 25.94 -1.10 -7.18
N ALA A 248 26.60 -0.79 -8.30
CA ALA A 248 28.05 -0.64 -8.35
C ALA A 248 28.57 0.47 -7.41
N LYS A 249 27.90 1.63 -7.38
CA LYS A 249 28.23 2.72 -6.43
C LYS A 249 28.06 2.30 -4.98
N GLN A 250 26.99 1.57 -4.67
CA GLN A 250 26.71 1.10 -3.30
C GLN A 250 27.74 0.05 -2.86
N GLU A 251 28.09 -0.90 -3.73
CA GLU A 251 29.11 -1.92 -3.45
C GLU A 251 30.51 -1.32 -3.26
N ASP A 252 30.90 -0.34 -4.09
CA ASP A 252 32.16 0.39 -3.94
C ASP A 252 32.20 1.19 -2.63
N TYR A 253 31.11 1.89 -2.29
CA TYR A 253 31.01 2.58 -1.00
C TYR A 253 31.11 1.61 0.18
N ASN A 254 30.37 0.50 0.16
CA ASN A 254 30.41 -0.51 1.20
C ASN A 254 31.83 -1.07 1.39
N ARG A 255 32.54 -1.34 0.29
CA ARG A 255 33.92 -1.84 0.31
C ARG A 255 34.87 -0.82 0.94
N ARG A 256 34.77 0.46 0.56
CA ARG A 256 35.61 1.54 1.10
C ARG A 256 35.37 1.78 2.59
N MET A 257 34.12 1.64 3.03
CA MET A 257 33.71 1.91 4.41
C MET A 257 33.70 0.67 5.30
N GLY A 258 34.04 -0.52 4.78
CA GLY A 258 33.97 -1.79 5.51
C GLY A 258 32.55 -2.17 5.97
N GLN A 259 31.51 -1.70 5.27
CA GLN A 259 30.12 -1.98 5.61
C GLN A 259 29.68 -3.34 5.06
N VAL A 260 29.10 -4.17 5.93
CA VAL A 260 28.45 -5.42 5.54
C VAL A 260 26.95 -5.17 5.42
N PRO A 261 26.30 -5.46 4.28
CA PRO A 261 24.86 -5.27 4.10
C PRO A 261 24.06 -6.02 5.18
N ARG A 262 23.12 -5.34 5.82
CA ARG A 262 22.22 -5.93 6.82
C ARG A 262 20.77 -5.62 6.50
N GLY A 263 19.91 -6.62 6.63
CA GLY A 263 18.47 -6.46 6.54
C GLY A 263 17.93 -5.57 7.66
N ILE A 264 16.85 -4.86 7.40
CA ILE A 264 16.13 -4.09 8.41
C ILE A 264 15.09 -5.01 9.05
N VAL A 265 15.17 -5.22 10.36
CA VAL A 265 14.12 -5.93 11.11
C VAL A 265 13.12 -4.89 11.61
N LYS A 266 11.98 -4.79 10.94
CA LYS A 266 10.88 -3.90 11.35
C LYS A 266 9.81 -4.72 12.07
N LYS A 267 9.25 -4.25 13.18
CA LYS A 267 8.16 -4.98 13.85
C LYS A 267 6.91 -5.01 12.96
N VAL A 268 6.13 -6.07 13.07
CA VAL A 268 4.91 -6.25 12.27
C VAL A 268 3.72 -5.45 12.86
N THR A 269 3.79 -5.08 14.15
CA THR A 269 2.79 -4.29 14.86
C THR A 269 2.60 -2.87 14.33
N ASP A 270 3.65 -2.28 13.76
CA ASP A 270 3.68 -0.86 13.37
C ASP A 270 2.70 -0.53 12.22
N ILE A 271 2.21 -1.54 11.49
CA ILE A 271 1.30 -1.37 10.36
C ILE A 271 -0.13 -1.04 10.83
N LEU A 272 -0.54 -1.52 12.01
CA LEU A 272 -1.89 -1.30 12.57
C LEU A 272 -2.00 -0.01 13.40
N GLU A 273 -0.86 0.61 13.75
CA GLU A 273 -0.80 1.87 14.51
C GLU A 273 -0.95 3.11 13.63
N LEU A 274 -1.04 2.93 12.30
CA LEU A 274 -1.53 4.00 11.43
C LEU A 274 -2.97 4.34 11.87
N PRO A 275 -3.27 5.59 12.25
CA PRO A 275 -4.61 5.99 12.62
C PRO A 275 -5.49 5.94 11.37
N ILE A 276 -6.09 4.78 11.11
CA ILE A 276 -7.11 4.60 10.08
C ILE A 276 -8.44 4.99 10.72
N PRO A 277 -9.12 6.05 10.24
CA PRO A 277 -10.47 6.36 10.70
C PRO A 277 -11.39 5.16 10.42
N GLY A 278 -11.85 4.48 11.47
CA GLY A 278 -12.83 3.40 11.38
C GLY A 278 -12.32 1.97 11.51
N SER A 279 -11.03 1.72 11.75
CA SER A 279 -10.56 0.36 12.04
C SER A 279 -10.78 -0.04 13.51
N MET A 280 -11.33 -1.24 13.73
CA MET A 280 -11.46 -1.81 15.08
C MET A 280 -10.12 -2.41 15.54
N SER A 281 -9.75 -2.16 16.79
CA SER A 281 -8.52 -2.65 17.39
C SER A 281 -8.50 -4.19 17.53
N PRO A 282 -7.32 -4.82 17.59
CA PRO A 282 -7.18 -6.27 17.84
C PRO A 282 -7.85 -6.75 19.15
N ALA A 283 -7.99 -5.85 20.14
CA ALA A 283 -8.72 -6.13 21.37
C ALA A 283 -10.22 -6.37 21.11
N GLN A 284 -10.81 -5.71 20.11
CA GLN A 284 -12.21 -5.86 19.72
C GLN A 284 -12.50 -7.18 18.98
N LYS A 285 -11.55 -7.70 18.18
CA LYS A 285 -11.67 -9.04 17.55
C LYS A 285 -11.63 -10.17 18.60
N LYS A 286 -10.78 -10.08 19.63
CA LYS A 286 -10.74 -11.05 20.75
C LYS A 286 -11.96 -10.96 21.67
N SER A 287 -12.48 -9.76 21.89
CA SER A 287 -13.70 -9.52 22.66
C SER A 287 -14.91 -10.23 22.05
N ARG A 288 -15.15 -10.08 20.73
CA ARG A 288 -16.26 -10.75 20.02
C ARG A 288 -16.20 -12.27 20.06
N ALA A 289 -15.01 -12.86 19.93
CA ALA A 289 -14.84 -14.31 20.00
C ALA A 289 -15.15 -14.86 21.41
N LYS A 290 -14.73 -14.14 22.47
CA LYS A 290 -15.05 -14.51 23.86
C LYS A 290 -16.51 -14.28 24.25
N LEU A 291 -17.17 -13.28 23.64
CA LEU A 291 -18.59 -13.00 23.88
C LEU A 291 -19.49 -14.03 23.20
N ALA A 292 -19.13 -14.53 22.01
CA ALA A 292 -19.88 -15.59 21.32
C ALA A 292 -19.94 -16.91 22.12
N GLU A 293 -18.90 -17.23 22.91
CA GLU A 293 -18.93 -18.37 23.84
C GLU A 293 -19.80 -18.12 25.08
N LYS A 294 -19.94 -16.87 25.54
CA LYS A 294 -20.79 -16.51 26.68
C LYS A 294 -22.27 -16.35 26.33
N SER A 295 -22.61 -16.16 25.06
CA SER A 295 -24.00 -16.05 24.58
C SER A 295 -24.80 -17.34 24.74
N ALA A 296 -24.15 -18.49 24.93
CA ALA A 296 -24.83 -19.77 25.18
C ALA A 296 -25.49 -19.85 26.56
N ASP A 297 -25.19 -18.95 27.51
CA ASP A 297 -25.65 -19.03 28.91
C ASP A 297 -26.77 -18.02 29.27
N TYR A 298 -27.18 -17.15 28.33
CA TYR A 298 -28.24 -16.15 28.54
C TYR A 298 -29.65 -16.65 28.18
N GLY A 299 -29.92 -17.95 28.38
CA GLY A 299 -31.24 -18.56 28.16
C GLY A 299 -32.35 -18.16 29.15
N ARG A 300 -32.19 -17.10 29.96
CA ARG A 300 -33.17 -16.70 30.98
C ARG A 300 -33.21 -15.19 31.26
N ILE A 301 -33.68 -14.38 30.32
CA ILE A 301 -34.29 -13.07 30.65
C ILE A 301 -35.57 -12.91 29.84
N THR A 302 -36.71 -13.21 30.47
CA THR A 302 -38.05 -13.09 29.93
C THR A 302 -38.67 -11.76 30.38
N LYS A 303 -38.42 -10.67 29.63
CA LYS A 303 -39.28 -9.47 29.45
C LYS A 303 -38.53 -8.31 28.75
N PRO A 304 -38.99 -7.79 27.59
CA PRO A 304 -38.35 -6.67 26.88
C PRO A 304 -38.23 -5.37 27.69
N ALA A 305 -39.15 -5.14 28.64
CA ALA A 305 -39.18 -3.92 29.46
C ALA A 305 -38.01 -3.83 30.47
N ASP A 306 -37.49 -4.95 30.94
CA ASP A 306 -36.40 -4.97 31.91
C ASP A 306 -35.04 -4.71 31.25
N VAL A 307 -34.89 -5.11 29.97
CA VAL A 307 -33.65 -4.90 29.19
C VAL A 307 -33.45 -3.43 28.85
N ALA A 308 -34.52 -2.70 28.51
CA ALA A 308 -34.43 -1.26 28.24
C ALA A 308 -33.95 -0.46 29.47
N LYS A 309 -34.33 -0.89 30.68
CA LYS A 309 -33.88 -0.27 31.94
C LYS A 309 -32.40 -0.53 32.21
N ILE A 310 -31.92 -1.74 31.92
CA ILE A 310 -30.51 -2.12 32.04
C ILE A 310 -29.65 -1.36 31.03
N ILE A 311 -30.09 -1.25 29.78
CA ILE A 311 -29.40 -0.47 28.74
C ILE A 311 -29.22 0.98 29.19
N LYS A 312 -30.29 1.62 29.70
CA LYS A 312 -30.22 2.99 30.18
C LYS A 312 -29.21 3.17 31.33
N GLN A 313 -29.16 2.22 32.27
CA GLN A 313 -28.17 2.25 33.36
C GLN A 313 -26.74 2.07 32.88
N LEU A 314 -26.51 1.25 31.84
CA LEU A 314 -25.20 1.07 31.23
C LEU A 314 -24.79 2.30 30.43
N GLU A 315 -25.72 2.96 29.74
CA GLU A 315 -25.48 4.23 29.03
C GLU A 315 -25.05 5.34 30.00
N ASP A 316 -25.77 5.50 31.11
CA ASP A 316 -25.42 6.48 32.15
C ASP A 316 -24.01 6.26 32.71
N ARG A 317 -23.62 4.99 32.93
CA ARG A 317 -22.27 4.61 33.37
C ARG A 317 -21.21 4.82 32.30
N MET A 318 -21.54 4.57 31.03
CA MET A 318 -20.64 4.82 29.90
C MET A 318 -20.34 6.32 29.76
N TYR A 319 -21.36 7.18 29.89
CA TYR A 319 -21.19 8.63 29.85
C TYR A 319 -20.47 9.20 31.08
N ALA A 320 -20.56 8.53 32.23
CA ALA A 320 -19.74 8.85 33.40
C ALA A 320 -18.26 8.50 33.15
N ALA A 321 -17.96 7.26 32.74
CA ALA A 321 -16.60 6.83 32.42
C ALA A 321 -15.94 7.68 31.32
N ALA A 322 -16.71 8.10 30.30
CA ALA A 322 -16.23 9.01 29.26
C ALA A 322 -15.91 10.43 29.79
N ARG A 323 -16.67 10.91 30.78
CA ARG A 323 -16.40 12.19 31.46
C ARG A 323 -15.16 12.13 32.34
N ASP A 324 -14.93 10.98 32.97
CA ASP A 324 -13.77 10.73 33.84
C ASP A 324 -12.52 10.28 33.06
N LEU A 325 -12.55 10.34 31.73
CA LEU A 325 -11.47 9.97 30.79
C LEU A 325 -11.06 8.48 30.85
N GLU A 326 -11.91 7.62 31.42
CA GLU A 326 -11.73 6.17 31.47
C GLU A 326 -12.24 5.52 30.17
N PHE A 327 -11.56 5.81 29.06
CA PHE A 327 -12.02 5.43 27.71
C PHE A 327 -12.10 3.91 27.48
N GLU A 328 -11.28 3.12 28.18
CA GLU A 328 -11.34 1.66 28.11
C GLU A 328 -12.63 1.11 28.72
N GLU A 329 -13.06 1.67 29.85
CA GLU A 329 -14.29 1.27 30.53
C GLU A 329 -15.53 1.75 29.75
N ALA A 330 -15.48 2.97 29.21
CA ALA A 330 -16.53 3.48 28.32
C ALA A 330 -16.69 2.60 27.07
N ALA A 331 -15.58 2.15 26.46
CA ALA A 331 -15.62 1.23 25.32
C ALA A 331 -16.21 -0.14 25.70
N ARG A 332 -15.85 -0.67 26.88
CA ARG A 332 -16.40 -1.93 27.39
C ARG A 332 -17.91 -1.87 27.58
N LEU A 333 -18.40 -0.80 28.21
CA LEU A 333 -19.83 -0.57 28.47
C LEU A 333 -20.62 -0.38 27.16
N ARG A 334 -20.05 0.33 26.17
CA ARG A 334 -20.66 0.47 24.83
C ARG A 334 -20.85 -0.88 24.14
N ASP A 335 -19.83 -1.73 24.21
CA ASP A 335 -19.87 -3.04 23.57
C ASP A 335 -20.87 -3.99 24.28
N GLU A 336 -21.02 -3.86 25.60
CA GLU A 336 -22.04 -4.56 26.41
C GLU A 336 -23.47 -4.12 26.08
N ILE A 337 -23.70 -2.81 25.89
CA ILE A 337 -24.99 -2.26 25.44
C ILE A 337 -25.39 -2.81 24.07
N ARG A 338 -24.45 -2.84 23.11
CA ARG A 338 -24.69 -3.39 21.77
C ARG A 338 -25.04 -4.88 21.82
N ALA A 339 -24.32 -5.67 22.62
CA ALA A 339 -24.63 -7.08 22.80
C ALA A 339 -26.04 -7.31 23.38
N LEU A 340 -26.46 -6.48 24.35
CA LEU A 340 -27.82 -6.51 24.89
C LEU A 340 -28.87 -6.12 23.84
N GLN A 341 -28.62 -5.08 23.05
CA GLN A 341 -29.52 -4.66 21.96
C GLN A 341 -29.68 -5.74 20.90
N ASP A 342 -28.58 -6.37 20.48
CA ASP A 342 -28.58 -7.45 19.50
C ASP A 342 -29.30 -8.69 20.04
N SER A 343 -29.15 -9.01 21.34
CA SER A 343 -29.85 -10.13 21.98
C SER A 343 -31.38 -9.97 22.02
N VAL A 344 -31.88 -8.73 22.09
CA VAL A 344 -33.32 -8.44 22.05
C VAL A 344 -33.86 -8.53 20.62
N TYR A 345 -33.06 -8.17 19.62
CA TYR A 345 -33.45 -8.25 18.20
C TYR A 345 -33.53 -9.69 17.66
N ILE A 346 -32.84 -10.64 18.28
CA ILE A 346 -32.77 -12.04 17.84
C ILE A 346 -33.92 -12.91 18.42
N ALA A 347 -34.73 -12.41 19.35
CA ALA A 347 -35.85 -13.14 19.93
C ALA A 347 -37.21 -12.74 19.32
N PRO A 348 -37.65 -13.32 18.18
CA PRO A 348 -39.07 -13.37 17.84
C PRO A 348 -39.77 -14.39 18.75
N ALA A 349 -41.05 -14.12 19.03
CA ALA A 349 -41.94 -14.95 19.85
C ALA A 349 -42.09 -16.39 19.32
#